data_AF-A0A7Y3GXA7-F1
#
_entry.id   AF-A0A7Y3GXA7-F1
#
_cell.length_a   1.000
_cell.length_b   1.000
_cell.length_c   1.000
_cell.angle_alpha   90.00
_cell.angle_beta   90.00
_cell.angle_gamma   90.00
#
_symmetry.space_group_name_H-M   'P 1'
#
loop_
_entity.id
_entity.type
_entity.pdbx_description
1 polymer ?
#
loop_
_entity_poly.entity_id
_entity_poly.type
_entity_poly.pdbx_seq_one_letter_code
_entity_poly.pdbx_strand_id
1 'polypeptide(L)'
;RTAILEQHRGLRDGLAEIQGEALGLLSGSKGTRAQLLAHLTRLVARLEGHMGFEDERLVPVLRTIDAWGPERVERFRDEHERQRRILDSLLSDSEKADEVQLALLTLGFVQLLRIDMDEEEATMLSADLLRDDPITMQEAE
;
A
#
# COMPACT_ATOMS: atom_id res chain seq x y z
N ARG A 1 -1.11 10.65 -10.14
CA ARG A 1 -1.99 9.53 -10.53
C ARG A 1 -1.26 8.44 -11.33
N THR A 2 -0.93 8.61 -12.61
CA THR A 2 -0.36 7.53 -13.45
C THR A 2 0.87 6.85 -12.85
N ALA A 3 1.80 7.64 -12.29
CA ALA A 3 2.99 7.10 -11.63
C ALA A 3 2.66 6.23 -10.40
N ILE A 4 1.61 6.57 -9.64
CA ILE A 4 1.17 5.82 -8.46
C ILE A 4 0.57 4.48 -8.89
N LEU A 5 -0.31 4.49 -9.89
CA LEU A 5 -0.89 3.26 -10.44
C LEU A 5 0.16 2.30 -11.04
N GLU A 6 1.23 2.84 -11.62
CA GLU A 6 2.36 2.02 -12.08
C GLU A 6 3.12 1.38 -10.91
N GLN A 7 3.31 2.12 -9.81
CA GLN A 7 3.87 1.57 -8.58
C GLN A 7 2.98 0.47 -8.01
N HIS A 8 1.65 0.67 -7.98
CA HIS A 8 0.68 -0.34 -7.55
C HIS A 8 0.75 -1.61 -8.40
N ARG A 9 0.85 -1.48 -9.73
CA ARG A 9 1.00 -2.64 -10.61
C ARG A 9 2.21 -3.47 -10.19
N GLY A 10 3.36 -2.83 -10.05
CA GLY A 10 4.56 -3.56 -9.68
C GLY A 10 4.55 -4.06 -8.22
N LEU A 11 3.84 -3.40 -7.30
CA LEU A 11 3.58 -3.94 -5.96
C LEU A 11 2.70 -5.19 -6.03
N ARG A 12 1.65 -5.20 -6.85
CA ARG A 12 0.79 -6.36 -7.10
C ARG A 12 1.58 -7.55 -7.68
N ASP A 13 2.52 -7.29 -8.59
CA ASP A 13 3.42 -8.32 -9.11
C ASP A 13 4.26 -8.93 -7.98
N GLY A 14 4.91 -8.10 -7.16
CA GLY A 14 5.68 -8.56 -6.00
C GLY A 14 4.84 -9.32 -4.97
N LEU A 15 3.60 -8.89 -4.74
CA LEU A 15 2.64 -9.57 -3.87
C LEU A 15 2.26 -10.96 -4.40
N ALA A 16 2.07 -11.11 -5.71
CA ALA A 16 1.78 -12.40 -6.32
C ALA A 16 2.96 -13.36 -6.20
N GLU A 17 4.20 -12.87 -6.35
CA GLU A 17 5.41 -13.66 -6.17
C GLU A 17 5.53 -14.19 -4.74
N ILE A 18 5.46 -13.33 -3.72
CA ILE A 18 5.59 -13.76 -2.32
C ILE A 18 4.41 -14.63 -1.85
N GLN A 19 3.22 -14.43 -2.42
CA GLN A 19 2.07 -15.30 -2.17
C GLN A 19 2.37 -16.71 -2.66
N GLY A 20 2.92 -16.85 -3.88
CA GLY A 20 3.30 -18.14 -4.43
C GLY A 20 4.38 -18.83 -3.60
N GLU A 21 5.35 -18.09 -3.09
CA GLU A 21 6.41 -18.60 -2.21
C GLU A 21 5.87 -19.05 -0.86
N ALA A 22 4.98 -18.28 -0.23
CA ALA A 22 4.35 -18.65 1.02
C ALA A 22 3.51 -19.93 0.89
N LEU A 23 2.74 -20.06 -0.19
CA LEU A 23 1.99 -21.29 -0.50
C LEU A 23 2.92 -22.47 -0.80
N GLY A 24 4.04 -22.22 -1.47
CA GLY A 24 5.09 -23.20 -1.72
C GLY A 24 5.71 -23.73 -0.42
N LEU A 25 5.98 -22.82 0.52
CA LEU A 25 6.55 -23.14 1.82
C LEU A 25 5.58 -23.98 2.67
N LEU A 26 4.29 -23.60 2.71
CA LEU A 26 3.25 -24.36 3.43
C LEU A 26 3.04 -25.77 2.89
N SER A 27 3.15 -25.94 1.57
CA SER A 27 2.99 -27.23 0.91
C SER A 27 4.28 -28.08 0.89
N GLY A 28 5.40 -27.53 1.37
CA GLY A 28 6.72 -28.16 1.27
C GLY A 28 7.21 -28.36 -0.17
N SER A 29 6.57 -27.70 -1.15
CA SER A 29 6.83 -27.92 -2.57
C SER A 29 7.96 -27.04 -3.12
N LYS A 30 8.16 -25.85 -2.55
CA LYS A 30 9.12 -24.85 -3.04
C LYS A 30 9.42 -23.80 -1.99
N GLY A 31 10.63 -23.26 -2.04
CA GLY A 31 11.04 -22.11 -1.26
C GLY A 31 11.60 -22.51 0.11
N THR A 32 12.26 -21.56 0.74
CA THR A 32 12.82 -21.70 2.09
C THR A 32 12.38 -20.50 2.92
N ARG A 33 12.35 -20.67 4.24
CA ARG A 33 12.11 -19.56 5.17
C ARG A 33 12.95 -18.33 4.85
N ALA A 34 14.24 -18.53 4.59
CA ALA A 34 15.19 -17.45 4.33
C ALA A 34 14.87 -16.68 3.04
N GLN A 35 14.45 -17.39 1.98
CA GLN A 35 14.03 -16.76 0.72
C GLN A 35 12.77 -15.92 0.92
N LEU A 36 11.74 -16.49 1.55
CA LEU A 36 10.48 -15.81 1.80
C LEU A 36 10.68 -14.56 2.67
N LEU A 37 11.47 -14.66 3.74
CA LEU A 37 11.80 -13.52 4.60
C LEU A 37 12.53 -12.43 3.82
N ALA A 38 13.54 -12.78 3.02
CA ALA A 38 14.28 -11.81 2.21
C ALA A 38 13.38 -11.10 1.17
N HIS A 39 12.41 -11.81 0.60
CA HIS A 39 11.47 -11.25 -0.36
C HIS A 39 10.45 -10.33 0.33
N LEU A 40 9.92 -10.76 1.48
CA LEU A 40 9.05 -9.95 2.32
C LEU A 40 9.72 -8.64 2.72
N THR A 41 10.97 -8.67 3.21
CA THR A 41 11.73 -7.46 3.57
C THR A 41 11.89 -6.50 2.40
N ARG A 42 12.18 -7.00 1.19
CA ARG A 42 12.29 -6.15 0.00
C ARG A 42 10.96 -5.53 -0.41
N LEU A 43 9.87 -6.27 -0.28
CA LEU A 43 8.54 -5.74 -0.57
C LEU A 43 8.14 -4.67 0.44
N VAL A 44 8.41 -4.86 1.73
CA VAL A 44 8.17 -3.85 2.77
C VAL A 44 8.94 -2.57 2.47
N ALA A 45 10.25 -2.66 2.18
CA ALA A 45 11.04 -1.46 1.82
C ALA A 45 10.50 -0.74 0.57
N ARG A 46 9.98 -1.48 -0.41
CA ARG A 46 9.34 -0.91 -1.59
C ARG A 46 8.04 -0.19 -1.24
N LEU A 47 7.23 -0.76 -0.35
CA LEU A 47 5.99 -0.17 0.11
C LEU A 47 6.25 1.11 0.92
N GLU A 48 7.27 1.15 1.76
CA GLU A 48 7.69 2.37 2.46
C GLU A 48 8.07 3.49 1.50
N GLY A 49 8.85 3.15 0.46
CA GLY A 49 9.21 4.11 -0.60
C GLY A 49 8.00 4.61 -1.38
N HIS A 50 7.02 3.75 -1.60
CA HIS A 50 5.75 4.09 -2.25
C HIS A 50 4.91 5.05 -1.39
N MET A 51 4.67 4.74 -0.11
CA MET A 51 3.97 5.65 0.81
C MET A 51 4.68 7.01 0.91
N GLY A 52 6.02 7.02 0.93
CA GLY A 52 6.80 8.25 0.91
C GLY A 52 6.59 9.07 -0.37
N PHE A 53 6.54 8.40 -1.53
CA PHE A 53 6.25 9.06 -2.80
C PHE A 53 4.85 9.69 -2.81
N GLU A 54 3.86 9.04 -2.23
CA GLU A 54 2.49 9.56 -2.14
C GLU A 54 2.38 10.72 -1.16
N ASP A 55 3.03 10.61 0.00
CA ASP A 55 3.12 11.70 0.97
C ASP A 55 3.73 12.96 0.34
N GLU A 56 4.70 12.80 -0.57
CA GLU A 56 5.31 13.91 -1.30
C GLU A 56 4.45 14.46 -2.44
N ARG A 57 3.77 13.57 -3.19
CA ARG A 57 3.16 13.93 -4.49
C ARG A 57 1.64 14.04 -4.45
N LEU A 58 0.97 13.20 -3.68
CA LEU A 58 -0.48 13.13 -3.61
C LEU A 58 -1.05 14.07 -2.55
N VAL A 59 -0.42 14.15 -1.37
CA VAL A 59 -0.89 15.01 -0.26
C VAL A 59 -1.06 16.48 -0.66
N PRO A 60 -0.14 17.14 -1.40
CA PRO A 60 -0.35 18.52 -1.82
C PRO A 60 -1.57 18.69 -2.72
N VAL A 61 -1.87 17.70 -3.57
CA VAL A 61 -3.03 17.71 -4.47
C VAL A 61 -4.32 17.53 -3.68
N LEU A 62 -4.38 16.51 -2.81
CA LEU A 62 -5.54 16.24 -1.97
C LEU A 62 -5.92 17.44 -1.11
N ARG A 63 -4.93 18.21 -0.61
CA ARG A 63 -5.19 19.37 0.23
C ARG A 63 -6.00 20.46 -0.47
N THR A 64 -5.83 20.63 -1.77
CA THR A 64 -6.38 21.76 -2.53
C THR A 64 -7.54 21.37 -3.45
N ILE A 65 -7.91 20.09 -3.47
CA ILE A 65 -8.81 19.56 -4.50
C ILE A 65 -10.26 19.96 -4.30
N ASP A 66 -10.70 20.03 -3.05
CA ASP A 66 -12.06 20.39 -2.67
C ASP A 66 -12.10 21.00 -1.27
N ALA A 67 -13.31 21.34 -0.81
CA ALA A 67 -13.54 21.88 0.53
C ALA A 67 -13.22 20.91 1.68
N TRP A 68 -12.99 19.63 1.38
CA TRP A 68 -12.67 18.56 2.34
C TRP A 68 -11.20 18.15 2.28
N GLY A 69 -10.37 18.88 1.52
CA GLY A 69 -8.97 18.55 1.30
C GLY A 69 -8.15 18.40 2.58
N PRO A 70 -8.24 19.31 3.57
CA PRO A 70 -7.54 19.17 4.85
C PRO A 70 -7.88 17.87 5.59
N GLU A 71 -9.16 17.54 5.72
CA GLU A 71 -9.64 16.33 6.40
C GLU A 71 -9.20 15.06 5.67
N ARG A 72 -9.22 15.06 4.33
CA ARG A 72 -8.71 13.94 3.52
C ARG A 72 -7.23 13.71 3.76
N VAL A 73 -6.43 14.78 3.83
CA VAL A 73 -4.99 14.70 4.09
C VAL A 73 -4.70 14.17 5.49
N GLU A 74 -5.43 14.63 6.50
CA GLU A 74 -5.28 14.14 7.87
C GLU A 74 -5.57 12.64 7.93
N ARG A 75 -6.73 12.21 7.39
CA ARG A 75 -7.09 10.79 7.33
C ARG A 75 -6.07 9.94 6.57
N PHE A 76 -5.57 10.43 5.44
CA PHE A 76 -4.57 9.73 4.62
C PHE A 76 -3.26 9.52 5.40
N ARG A 77 -2.77 10.56 6.08
CA ARG A 77 -1.55 10.48 6.89
C ARG A 77 -1.71 9.57 8.08
N ASP A 78 -2.85 9.65 8.79
CA ASP A 78 -3.16 8.75 9.90
C ASP A 78 -3.15 7.28 9.47
N GLU A 79 -3.65 7.01 8.27
CA GLU A 79 -3.64 5.67 7.69
C GLU A 79 -2.23 5.21 7.34
N HIS A 80 -1.44 6.03 6.64
CA HIS A 80 -0.04 5.73 6.36
C HIS A 80 0.79 5.51 7.64
N GLU A 81 0.56 6.30 8.69
CA GLU A 81 1.21 6.07 9.97
C GLU A 81 0.81 4.73 10.61
N ARG A 82 -0.47 4.34 10.51
CA ARG A 82 -0.92 3.01 10.94
C ARG A 82 -0.26 1.91 10.13
N GLN A 83 -0.23 2.03 8.82
CA GLN A 83 0.39 1.05 7.94
C GLN A 83 1.87 0.89 8.24
N ARG A 84 2.64 1.98 8.42
CA ARG A 84 4.06 1.91 8.82
C ARG A 84 4.27 1.10 10.10
N ARG A 85 3.45 1.32 11.12
CA ARG A 85 3.51 0.53 12.37
C ARG A 85 3.20 -0.96 12.15
N ILE A 86 2.26 -1.27 11.24
CA ILE A 86 1.92 -2.65 10.88
C ILE A 86 3.12 -3.30 10.15
N LEU A 87 3.79 -2.59 9.25
CA LEU A 87 4.97 -3.09 8.55
C LEU A 87 6.14 -3.36 9.52
N ASP A 88 6.38 -2.48 10.47
CA ASP A 88 7.39 -2.68 11.51
C ASP A 88 7.10 -3.94 12.35
N SER A 89 5.84 -4.11 12.77
CA SER A 89 5.42 -5.31 13.51
C SER A 89 5.58 -6.57 12.67
N LEU A 90 5.14 -6.52 11.40
CA LEU A 90 5.24 -7.65 10.48
C LEU A 90 6.68 -8.11 10.30
N LEU A 91 7.64 -7.19 10.13
CA LEU A 91 9.05 -7.55 10.02
C LEU A 91 9.59 -8.18 11.31
N SER A 92 9.33 -7.55 12.46
CA SER A 92 9.74 -8.09 13.78
C SER A 92 9.18 -9.49 14.04
N ASP A 93 7.91 -9.72 13.69
CA ASP A 93 7.25 -11.01 13.91
C ASP A 93 7.74 -12.06 12.91
N SER A 94 7.96 -11.67 11.66
CA SER A 94 8.50 -12.54 10.60
C SER A 94 9.91 -13.04 10.89
N GLU A 95 10.76 -12.22 11.53
CA GLU A 95 12.11 -12.64 11.94
C GLU A 95 12.10 -13.76 12.98
N LYS A 96 11.08 -13.81 13.84
CA LYS A 96 10.94 -14.78 14.93
C LYS A 96 10.08 -15.98 14.55
N ALA A 97 9.25 -15.83 13.51
CA ALA A 97 8.33 -16.84 13.03
C ALA A 97 9.04 -18.10 12.51
N ASP A 98 8.46 -19.27 12.76
CA ASP A 98 8.79 -20.49 12.01
C ASP A 98 8.28 -20.44 10.56
N GLU A 99 8.51 -21.50 9.79
CA GLU A 99 8.13 -21.55 8.36
C GLU A 99 6.62 -21.40 8.13
N VAL A 100 5.80 -22.03 8.97
CA VAL A 100 4.35 -22.01 8.83
C VAL A 100 3.81 -20.64 9.23
N GLN A 101 4.29 -20.11 10.36
CA GLN A 101 3.94 -18.79 10.86
C GLN A 101 4.33 -17.70 9.85
N LEU A 102 5.55 -17.75 9.30
CA LEU A 102 6.02 -16.78 8.31
C LEU A 102 5.14 -16.79 7.06
N ALA A 103 4.80 -17.97 6.55
CA ALA A 103 3.93 -18.09 5.40
C ALA A 103 2.53 -17.53 5.66
N LEU A 104 1.93 -17.84 6.83
CA LEU A 104 0.62 -17.30 7.20
C LEU A 104 0.62 -15.78 7.38
N LEU A 105 1.63 -15.23 8.06
CA LEU A 105 1.83 -13.78 8.18
C LEU A 105 1.94 -13.12 6.80
N THR A 106 2.73 -13.71 5.91
CA THR A 106 2.90 -13.23 4.53
C THR A 106 1.57 -13.22 3.78
N LEU A 107 0.78 -14.31 3.85
CA LEU A 107 -0.51 -14.39 3.17
C LEU A 107 -1.52 -13.37 3.70
N GLY A 108 -1.56 -13.18 5.02
CA GLY A 108 -2.39 -12.15 5.65
C GLY A 108 -1.99 -10.74 5.19
N PHE A 109 -0.70 -10.45 5.18
CA PHE A 109 -0.17 -9.18 4.67
C PHE A 109 -0.53 -8.96 3.20
N VAL A 110 -0.40 -9.98 2.36
CA VAL A 110 -0.75 -9.89 0.94
C VAL A 110 -2.21 -9.51 0.74
N GLN A 111 -3.12 -10.11 1.53
CA GLN A 111 -4.53 -9.81 1.44
C GLN A 111 -4.83 -8.37 1.87
N LEU A 112 -4.25 -7.92 2.99
CA LEU A 112 -4.44 -6.56 3.50
C LEU A 112 -3.98 -5.52 2.47
N LEU A 113 -2.78 -5.68 1.90
CA LEU A 113 -2.24 -4.69 0.97
C LEU A 113 -3.02 -4.63 -0.35
N ARG A 114 -3.59 -5.74 -0.81
CA ARG A 114 -4.46 -5.73 -2.00
C ARG A 114 -5.74 -4.95 -1.75
N ILE A 115 -6.38 -5.18 -0.61
CA ILE A 115 -7.60 -4.46 -0.24
C ILE A 115 -7.31 -2.97 -0.15
N ASP A 116 -6.21 -2.60 0.51
CA ASP A 116 -5.80 -1.21 0.65
C ASP A 116 -5.59 -0.50 -0.70
N MET A 117 -4.80 -1.09 -1.60
CA MET A 117 -4.60 -0.52 -2.94
C MET A 117 -5.90 -0.42 -3.75
N ASP A 118 -6.81 -1.39 -3.62
CA ASP A 118 -8.10 -1.35 -4.32
C ASP A 118 -9.00 -0.23 -3.77
N GLU A 119 -9.01 -0.03 -2.45
CA GLU A 119 -9.75 1.06 -1.79
C GLU A 119 -9.17 2.43 -2.15
N GLU A 120 -7.85 2.57 -2.14
CA GLU A 120 -7.19 3.82 -2.52
C GLU A 120 -7.46 4.18 -3.99
N GLU A 121 -7.39 3.19 -4.89
CA GLU A 121 -7.68 3.37 -6.31
C GLU A 121 -9.13 3.78 -6.58
N ALA A 122 -10.07 3.23 -5.82
CA ALA A 122 -11.49 3.54 -5.92
C ALA A 122 -11.85 4.90 -5.32
N THR A 123 -11.03 5.43 -4.40
CA THR A 123 -11.35 6.65 -3.64
C THR A 123 -10.39 7.79 -3.99
N MET A 124 -9.18 7.77 -3.42
CA MET A 124 -8.20 8.85 -3.47
C MET A 124 -7.53 9.01 -4.84
N LEU A 125 -7.45 7.92 -5.62
CA LEU A 125 -6.90 7.94 -6.97
C LEU A 125 -7.98 7.80 -8.06
N SER A 126 -9.26 7.95 -7.68
CA SER A 126 -10.35 7.91 -8.65
C SER A 126 -10.18 9.05 -9.67
N ALA A 127 -10.55 8.77 -10.92
CA ALA A 127 -10.48 9.79 -11.96
C ALA A 127 -11.46 10.94 -11.67
N ASP A 128 -12.58 10.67 -11.00
CA ASP A 128 -13.60 11.65 -10.67
C ASP A 128 -13.09 12.64 -9.62
N LEU A 129 -12.49 12.15 -8.53
CA LEU A 129 -11.90 13.01 -7.52
C LEU A 129 -10.75 13.86 -8.11
N LEU A 130 -9.86 13.25 -8.90
CA LEU A 130 -8.69 13.92 -9.46
C LEU A 130 -8.98 14.78 -10.71
N ARG A 131 -10.25 14.89 -11.13
CA ARG A 131 -10.71 15.76 -12.23
C ARG A 131 -11.50 16.98 -11.78
N ASP A 132 -11.94 17.06 -10.52
CA ASP A 132 -12.74 18.20 -10.06
C ASP A 132 -11.89 19.48 -10.04
N ASP A 133 -12.00 20.25 -11.12
CA ASP A 133 -11.69 21.67 -11.13
C ASP A 133 -12.66 22.37 -10.14
N PRO A 134 -12.18 23.29 -9.28
CA PRO A 134 -13.07 24.04 -8.41
C PRO A 134 -14.11 24.75 -9.28
N ILE A 135 -15.41 24.50 -9.00
CA ILE A 135 -16.49 25.28 -9.59
C ILE A 135 -16.27 26.74 -9.17
N THR A 136 -15.68 27.55 -10.06
CA THR A 136 -15.72 29.01 -9.92
C THR A 136 -17.17 29.43 -10.02
N MET A 137 -17.81 29.68 -8.87
CA MET A 137 -19.06 30.42 -8.81
C MET A 137 -18.75 31.83 -9.32
N GLN A 138 -19.03 32.10 -10.59
CA GLN A 138 -19.09 33.47 -11.08
C GLN A 138 -20.30 34.13 -10.41
N GLU A 139 -20.03 35.04 -9.48
CA GLU A 139 -21.04 35.95 -8.96
C GLU A 139 -21.55 36.79 -10.15
N ALA A 140 -22.86 36.71 -10.41
CA ALA A 140 -23.52 37.55 -11.39
C ALA A 140 -23.66 38.97 -10.79
N GLU A 141 -23.00 39.95 -11.41
CA GLU A 141 -23.26 41.39 -11.25
C GLU A 141 -24.64 41.79 -11.80
#